data_AF-A0AAU7QPI1-F1
#
_entry.id   AF-A0AAU7QPI1-F1
#
_cell.length_a   1.000
_cell.length_b   1.000
_cell.length_c   1.000
_cell.angle_alpha   90.00
_cell.angle_beta   90.00
_cell.angle_gamma   90.00
#
_symmetry.space_group_name_H-M   'P 1'
#
loop_
_entity.id
_entity.type
_entity.pdbx_description
1 polymer ?
#
loop_
_entity_poly.entity_id
_entity_poly.type
_entity_poly.pdbx_seq_one_letter_code
_entity_poly.pdbx_strand_id
1 'polypeptide(L)'
;MNRSPLNWPVIRLLVAKDWQLFQQQLAACVLGGIVALCLIGMATGWSFYLGSLLLIVMLVCTSCFSISNSLLVERKEHTLAFVMSLPVTPLDYYLSKLIGNLVTFLVPFLAMLAGTVLVILYTPLPDGLVVLSLLIFGHVLLAYAVSLSVAMAVESEGWNIFSMIGSMLLINPLIMLLGQIPAINDHVKADTIYFAPVAVAILLAQATLSVVVLAATGWVHCRKKSFY
;
A
#
# COMPACT_ATOMS: atom_id res chain seq x y z
N MET A 1 -17.52 -28.78 -12.38
CA MET A 1 -16.51 -27.70 -12.24
C MET A 1 -15.93 -27.39 -13.62
N ASN A 2 -16.63 -26.57 -14.42
CA ASN A 2 -16.05 -26.05 -15.65
C ASN A 2 -15.10 -24.91 -15.26
N ARG A 3 -13.79 -25.14 -15.38
CA ARG A 3 -12.81 -24.06 -15.35
C ARG A 3 -12.96 -23.29 -16.67
N SER A 4 -13.76 -22.23 -16.66
CA SER A 4 -13.70 -21.23 -17.74
C SER A 4 -12.24 -20.78 -17.85
N PRO A 5 -11.62 -20.80 -19.04
CA PRO A 5 -10.22 -20.39 -19.18
C PRO A 5 -10.12 -18.92 -18.77
N LEU A 6 -9.24 -18.65 -17.80
CA LEU A 6 -8.92 -17.31 -17.34
C LEU A 6 -8.55 -16.44 -18.54
N ASN A 7 -9.33 -15.39 -18.80
CA ASN A 7 -9.11 -14.53 -19.96
C ASN A 7 -8.05 -13.45 -19.63
N TRP A 8 -6.80 -13.90 -19.51
CA TRP A 8 -5.63 -13.06 -19.26
C TRP A 8 -5.53 -11.77 -20.12
N PRO A 9 -5.81 -11.79 -21.43
CA PRO A 9 -5.73 -10.55 -22.23
C PRO A 9 -6.76 -9.50 -21.80
N VAL A 10 -7.95 -9.90 -21.37
CA VAL A 10 -8.99 -8.98 -20.87
C VAL A 10 -8.56 -8.38 -19.54
N ILE A 11 -8.03 -9.21 -18.64
CA ILE A 11 -7.49 -8.78 -17.34
C ILE A 11 -6.40 -7.72 -17.55
N ARG A 12 -5.44 -7.97 -18.45
CA ARG A 12 -4.35 -7.03 -18.74
C ARG A 12 -4.87 -5.70 -19.29
N LEU A 13 -5.89 -5.74 -20.16
CA LEU A 13 -6.47 -4.53 -20.76
C LEU A 13 -7.18 -3.67 -19.71
N LEU A 14 -7.91 -4.29 -18.78
CA LEU A 14 -8.57 -3.62 -17.66
C LEU A 14 -7.55 -2.98 -16.71
N VAL A 15 -6.48 -3.70 -16.38
CA VAL A 15 -5.39 -3.16 -15.55
C VAL A 15 -4.70 -1.97 -16.24
N ALA A 16 -4.42 -2.06 -17.54
CA ALA A 16 -3.80 -0.97 -18.29
C ALA A 16 -4.70 0.27 -18.38
N LYS A 17 -6.01 0.07 -18.53
CA LYS A 17 -7.01 1.15 -18.49
C LYS A 17 -7.01 1.85 -17.13
N ASP A 18 -7.09 1.08 -16.04
CA ASP A 18 -7.10 1.63 -14.68
C ASP A 18 -5.80 2.42 -14.41
N TRP A 19 -4.65 1.91 -14.88
CA TRP A 19 -3.37 2.62 -14.82
C TRP A 19 -3.39 3.96 -15.56
N GLN A 20 -3.85 3.98 -16.82
CA GLN A 20 -3.90 5.21 -17.62
C GLN A 20 -4.87 6.25 -17.05
N LEU A 21 -5.96 5.80 -16.44
CA LEU A 21 -6.94 6.68 -15.81
C LEU A 21 -6.34 7.42 -14.61
N PHE A 22 -5.52 6.73 -13.81
CA PHE A 22 -4.98 7.27 -12.56
C PHE A 22 -3.57 7.86 -12.68
N GLN A 23 -2.93 7.77 -13.85
CA GLN A 23 -1.53 8.17 -14.05
C GLN A 23 -1.20 9.61 -13.58
N GLN A 24 -2.09 10.58 -13.81
CA GLN A 24 -1.83 11.98 -13.45
C GLN A 24 -1.88 12.20 -11.95
N GLN A 25 -2.81 11.52 -11.28
CA GLN A 25 -2.99 11.63 -9.85
C GLN A 25 -1.89 10.87 -9.10
N LEU A 26 -1.48 9.70 -9.62
CA LEU A 26 -0.30 8.98 -9.16
C LEU A 26 0.98 9.81 -9.34
N ALA A 27 1.14 10.48 -10.48
CA ALA A 27 2.28 11.36 -10.71
C ALA A 27 2.30 12.51 -9.70
N ALA A 28 1.16 13.12 -9.37
CA ALA A 28 1.07 14.14 -8.34
C ALA A 28 1.49 13.62 -6.94
N CYS A 29 1.06 12.41 -6.57
CA CYS A 29 1.49 11.76 -5.32
C CYS A 29 3.00 11.49 -5.30
N VAL A 30 3.56 10.98 -6.39
CA VAL A 30 5.01 10.72 -6.50
C VAL A 30 5.80 12.03 -6.43
N LEU A 31 5.34 13.10 -7.08
CA LEU A 31 5.95 14.43 -6.98
C LEU A 31 5.92 14.94 -5.53
N GLY A 32 4.81 14.78 -4.81
CA GLY A 32 4.73 15.09 -3.39
C GLY A 32 5.74 14.28 -2.56
N GLY A 33 5.90 12.99 -2.86
CA GLY A 33 6.93 12.13 -2.26
C GLY A 33 8.36 12.61 -2.55
N ILE A 34 8.65 13.03 -3.77
CA ILE A 34 9.96 13.58 -4.15
C ILE A 34 10.26 14.86 -3.36
N VAL A 35 9.28 15.75 -3.21
CA VAL A 35 9.43 16.96 -2.37
C VAL A 35 9.75 16.59 -0.93
N ALA A 36 9.08 15.56 -0.38
CA ALA A 36 9.38 15.04 0.96
C ALA A 36 10.84 14.56 1.07
N LEU A 37 11.30 13.80 0.08
CA LEU A 37 12.65 13.25 0.02
C LEU A 37 13.70 14.35 -0.10
N CYS A 38 13.46 15.40 -0.88
CA CYS A 38 14.34 16.56 -0.96
C CYS A 38 14.48 17.26 0.41
N LEU A 39 13.39 17.41 1.16
CA LEU A 39 13.42 18.02 2.49
C LEU A 39 14.19 17.17 3.51
N ILE A 40 14.05 15.84 3.43
CA ILE A 40 14.83 14.89 4.25
C ILE A 40 16.33 15.04 3.93
N GLY A 41 16.69 15.11 2.64
CA GLY A 41 18.09 15.20 2.21
C GLY A 41 18.82 16.49 2.59
N MET A 42 18.11 17.57 2.92
CA MET A 42 18.73 18.82 3.42
C MET A 42 19.32 18.70 4.84
N ALA A 43 19.04 17.60 5.57
CA ALA A 43 19.64 17.23 6.85
C ALA A 43 19.58 18.27 7.99
N THR A 44 18.77 19.33 7.87
CA THR A 44 18.49 20.25 8.99
C THR A 44 17.41 19.64 9.89
N GLY A 45 17.51 19.84 11.22
CA GLY A 45 16.60 19.16 12.17
C GLY A 45 15.10 19.40 11.89
N TRP A 46 14.73 20.62 11.51
CA TRP A 46 13.35 20.95 11.13
C TRP A 46 12.96 20.40 9.75
N SER A 47 13.85 20.43 8.75
CA SER A 47 13.55 19.88 7.42
C SER A 47 13.38 18.37 7.44
N PHE A 48 14.15 17.67 8.29
CA PHE A 48 14.05 16.23 8.46
C PHE A 48 12.71 15.81 9.08
N TYR A 49 12.26 16.50 10.13
CA TYR A 49 10.96 16.22 10.75
C TYR A 49 9.79 16.51 9.80
N LEU A 50 9.82 17.67 9.13
CA LEU A 50 8.77 18.04 8.19
C LEU A 50 8.76 17.11 6.97
N GLY A 51 9.93 16.76 6.44
CA GLY A 51 10.09 15.84 5.32
C GLY A 51 9.61 14.42 5.64
N SER A 52 9.96 13.88 6.82
CA SER A 52 9.51 12.54 7.24
C SER A 52 8.00 12.48 7.49
N LEU A 53 7.41 13.51 8.11
CA LEU A 53 5.95 13.61 8.23
C LEU A 53 5.27 13.70 6.86
N LEU A 54 5.78 14.55 5.96
CA LEU A 54 5.22 14.71 4.63
C LEU A 54 5.32 13.42 3.82
N LEU A 55 6.41 12.66 3.95
CA LEU A 55 6.58 11.35 3.32
C LEU A 55 5.50 10.37 3.81
N ILE A 56 5.28 10.28 5.12
CA ILE A 56 4.25 9.41 5.70
C ILE A 56 2.86 9.81 5.20
N VAL A 57 2.55 11.11 5.19
CA VAL A 57 1.26 11.62 4.69
C VAL A 57 1.09 11.26 3.21
N MET A 58 2.12 11.43 2.37
CA MET A 58 2.04 11.09 0.95
C MET A 58 1.87 9.59 0.72
N LEU A 59 2.51 8.73 1.52
CA LEU A 59 2.29 7.28 1.48
C LEU A 59 0.84 6.90 1.81
N VAL A 60 0.30 7.49 2.88
CA VAL A 60 -1.08 7.25 3.30
C VAL A 60 -2.06 7.77 2.25
N CYS A 61 -1.87 8.99 1.75
CA CYS A 61 -2.70 9.57 0.69
C CYS A 61 -2.69 8.69 -0.56
N THR A 62 -1.53 8.24 -1.03
CA THR A 62 -1.42 7.35 -2.20
C THR A 62 -2.19 6.05 -1.99
N SER A 63 -2.06 5.46 -0.79
CA SER A 63 -2.76 4.23 -0.41
C SER A 63 -4.28 4.41 -0.43
N CYS A 64 -4.78 5.45 0.23
CA CYS A 64 -6.21 5.74 0.32
C CYS A 64 -6.81 6.07 -1.04
N PHE A 65 -6.06 6.82 -1.84
CA PHE A 65 -6.48 7.27 -3.16
C PHE A 65 -6.64 6.10 -4.15
N SER A 66 -5.67 5.19 -4.17
CA SER A 66 -5.71 3.98 -5.00
C SER A 66 -6.99 3.18 -4.73
N ILE A 67 -7.33 2.94 -3.46
CA ILE A 67 -8.51 2.15 -3.09
C ILE A 67 -9.82 2.90 -3.40
N SER A 68 -9.88 4.18 -3.04
CA SER A 68 -11.11 4.98 -3.18
C SER A 68 -11.52 5.14 -4.64
N ASN A 69 -10.58 5.47 -5.53
CA ASN A 69 -10.91 5.68 -6.93
C ASN A 69 -11.14 4.37 -7.69
N SER A 70 -10.40 3.31 -7.36
CA SER A 70 -10.55 2.05 -8.08
C SER A 70 -11.80 1.27 -7.67
N LEU A 71 -12.31 1.40 -6.44
CA LEU A 71 -13.40 0.56 -5.93
C LEU A 71 -14.61 1.35 -5.43
N LEU A 72 -14.40 2.46 -4.72
CA LEU A 72 -15.52 3.22 -4.14
C LEU A 72 -16.24 4.07 -5.19
N VAL A 73 -15.48 4.78 -6.04
CA VAL A 73 -16.05 5.61 -7.11
C VAL A 73 -16.77 4.74 -8.15
N GLU A 74 -16.17 3.62 -8.56
CA GLU A 74 -16.77 2.70 -9.54
C GLU A 74 -18.11 2.11 -9.06
N ARG A 75 -18.20 1.81 -7.75
CA ARG A 75 -19.45 1.35 -7.12
C ARG A 75 -20.49 2.46 -7.00
N LYS A 76 -20.06 3.67 -6.66
CA LYS A 76 -20.94 4.85 -6.52
C LYS A 76 -21.59 5.22 -7.86
N GLU A 77 -20.87 5.10 -8.96
CA GLU A 77 -21.34 5.42 -10.31
C GLU A 77 -22.13 4.27 -10.99
N HIS A 78 -22.43 3.17 -10.27
CA HIS A 78 -23.12 1.98 -10.81
C HIS A 78 -22.54 1.37 -12.10
N THR A 79 -21.32 1.73 -12.48
CA THR A 79 -20.64 1.21 -13.68
C THR A 79 -20.36 -0.29 -13.61
N LEU A 80 -20.44 -0.88 -12.41
CA LEU A 80 -20.43 -2.33 -12.18
C LEU A 80 -21.55 -3.04 -12.97
N ALA A 81 -22.74 -2.45 -13.12
CA ALA A 81 -23.83 -3.03 -13.90
C ALA A 81 -23.53 -3.04 -15.42
N PHE A 82 -22.75 -2.06 -15.90
CA PHE A 82 -22.30 -2.01 -17.29
C PHE A 82 -21.13 -2.99 -17.56
N VAL A 83 -20.23 -3.18 -16.60
CA VAL A 83 -19.17 -4.20 -16.76
C VAL A 83 -19.75 -5.61 -16.66
N MET A 84 -20.80 -5.83 -15.87
CA MET A 84 -21.56 -7.09 -15.82
C MET A 84 -22.34 -7.39 -17.12
N SER A 85 -22.54 -6.39 -18.01
CA SER A 85 -23.11 -6.64 -19.34
C SER A 85 -22.06 -7.06 -20.38
N LEU A 86 -20.77 -6.94 -20.05
CA LEU A 86 -19.69 -7.52 -20.83
C LEU A 86 -19.57 -9.02 -20.52
N PRO A 87 -19.21 -9.88 -21.50
CA PRO A 87 -19.05 -11.32 -21.31
C PRO A 87 -17.76 -11.64 -20.54
N VAL A 88 -17.70 -11.24 -19.26
CA VAL A 88 -16.53 -11.43 -18.37
C VAL A 88 -16.97 -12.25 -17.17
N THR A 89 -16.16 -13.23 -16.78
CA THR A 89 -16.50 -14.03 -15.60
C THR A 89 -16.27 -13.23 -14.31
N PRO A 90 -17.04 -13.47 -13.24
CA PRO A 90 -16.86 -12.77 -11.96
C PRO A 90 -15.44 -12.91 -11.38
N LEU A 91 -14.80 -14.06 -11.61
CA LEU A 91 -13.41 -14.30 -11.18
C LEU A 91 -12.39 -13.50 -11.99
N ASP A 92 -12.58 -13.37 -13.31
CA ASP A 92 -11.71 -12.54 -14.15
C ASP A 92 -11.81 -11.07 -13.72
N TYR A 93 -13.01 -10.60 -13.38
CA TYR A 93 -13.22 -9.24 -12.87
C TYR A 93 -12.56 -9.03 -11.51
N TYR A 94 -12.78 -9.95 -10.55
CA TYR A 94 -12.16 -9.87 -9.23
C TYR A 94 -10.63 -9.83 -9.29
N LEU A 95 -10.02 -10.74 -10.07
CA LEU A 95 -8.57 -10.77 -10.24
C LEU A 95 -8.05 -9.52 -10.94
N SER A 96 -8.76 -9.00 -11.95
CA SER A 96 -8.35 -7.77 -12.61
C SER A 96 -8.32 -6.57 -11.67
N LYS A 97 -9.30 -6.44 -10.77
CA LYS A 97 -9.33 -5.35 -9.79
C LYS A 97 -8.34 -5.53 -8.66
N LEU A 98 -8.08 -6.76 -8.22
CA LEU A 98 -7.07 -7.06 -7.22
C LEU A 98 -5.66 -6.76 -7.74
N ILE A 99 -5.33 -7.27 -8.94
CA ILE A 99 -4.03 -7.04 -9.58
C ILE A 99 -3.88 -5.57 -9.98
N GLY A 100 -4.94 -4.97 -10.52
CA GLY A 100 -4.94 -3.56 -10.91
C GLY A 100 -4.64 -2.63 -9.75
N ASN A 101 -5.30 -2.83 -8.60
CA ASN A 101 -5.02 -2.06 -7.39
C ASN A 101 -3.61 -2.31 -6.86
N LEU A 102 -3.19 -3.58 -6.79
CA LEU A 102 -1.83 -3.92 -6.37
C LEU A 102 -0.81 -3.19 -7.23
N VAL A 103 -0.89 -3.26 -8.56
CA VAL A 103 0.06 -2.58 -9.46
C VAL A 103 0.00 -1.05 -9.30
N THR A 104 -1.20 -0.48 -9.24
CA THR A 104 -1.44 0.97 -9.10
C THR A 104 -0.83 1.53 -7.81
N PHE A 105 -0.84 0.74 -6.73
CA PHE A 105 -0.21 1.09 -5.45
C PHE A 105 1.28 0.75 -5.39
N LEU A 106 1.71 -0.42 -5.90
CA LEU A 106 3.08 -0.91 -5.74
C LEU A 106 4.09 -0.02 -6.46
N VAL A 107 3.72 0.53 -7.63
CA VAL A 107 4.62 1.39 -8.41
C VAL A 107 5.01 2.66 -7.64
N PRO A 108 4.07 3.53 -7.19
CA PRO A 108 4.45 4.71 -6.42
C PRO A 108 5.05 4.34 -5.06
N PHE A 109 4.59 3.26 -4.41
CA PHE A 109 5.15 2.77 -3.15
C PHE A 109 6.63 2.40 -3.28
N LEU A 110 6.98 1.61 -4.30
CA LEU A 110 8.38 1.22 -4.54
C LEU A 110 9.23 2.42 -4.96
N ALA A 111 8.68 3.37 -5.72
CA ALA A 111 9.39 4.59 -6.07
C ALA A 111 9.76 5.41 -4.82
N MET A 112 8.81 5.57 -3.89
CA MET A 112 9.05 6.27 -2.62
C MET A 112 9.99 5.49 -1.69
N LEU A 113 9.87 4.16 -1.63
CA LEU A 113 10.76 3.30 -0.84
C LEU A 113 12.20 3.39 -1.36
N ALA A 114 12.39 3.22 -2.67
CA ALA A 114 13.69 3.34 -3.30
C ALA A 114 14.28 4.75 -3.07
N GLY A 115 13.47 5.79 -3.25
CA GLY A 115 13.87 7.17 -2.97
C GLY A 115 14.30 7.38 -1.52
N THR A 116 13.59 6.80 -0.56
CA THR A 116 13.93 6.90 0.87
C THR A 116 15.27 6.22 1.17
N VAL A 117 15.47 5.00 0.67
CA VAL A 117 16.73 4.26 0.85
C VAL A 117 17.89 5.00 0.19
N LEU A 118 17.71 5.52 -1.03
CA LEU A 118 18.73 6.31 -1.73
C LEU A 118 19.08 7.57 -0.95
N VAL A 119 18.08 8.33 -0.47
CA VAL A 119 18.35 9.55 0.31
C VAL A 119 19.14 9.21 1.57
N ILE A 120 18.78 8.15 2.31
CA ILE A 120 19.52 7.79 3.52
C ILE A 120 20.98 7.40 3.20
N LEU A 121 21.21 6.59 2.15
CA LEU A 121 22.56 6.11 1.80
C LEU A 121 23.47 7.19 1.18
N TYR A 122 22.91 8.20 0.51
CA TYR A 122 23.68 9.24 -0.19
C TYR A 122 23.76 10.57 0.58
N THR A 123 23.13 10.68 1.75
CA THR A 123 23.17 11.88 2.60
C THR A 123 23.82 11.55 3.95
N PRO A 124 24.31 12.54 4.73
CA PRO A 124 24.96 12.27 6.02
C PRO A 124 23.97 11.92 7.13
N LEU A 125 22.94 11.13 6.80
CA LEU A 125 21.95 10.63 7.75
C LEU A 125 22.45 9.30 8.36
N PRO A 126 22.09 8.99 9.61
CA PRO A 126 22.42 7.71 10.21
C PRO A 126 21.86 6.52 9.40
N ASP A 127 22.73 5.58 9.06
CA ASP A 127 22.38 4.37 8.30
C ASP A 127 21.32 3.50 9.00
N GLY A 128 21.26 3.55 10.33
CA GLY A 128 20.22 2.90 11.13
C GLY A 128 18.78 3.30 10.78
N LEU A 129 18.58 4.47 10.16
CA LEU A 129 17.26 4.92 9.71
C LEU A 129 16.69 4.07 8.57
N VAL A 130 17.53 3.33 7.84
CA VAL A 130 17.08 2.39 6.79
C VAL A 130 16.18 1.31 7.40
N VAL A 131 16.54 0.77 8.56
CA VAL A 131 15.76 -0.30 9.21
C VAL A 131 14.42 0.23 9.72
N LEU A 132 14.41 1.42 10.33
CA LEU A 132 13.19 2.07 10.80
C LEU A 132 12.25 2.42 9.64
N SER A 133 12.78 2.98 8.56
CA SER A 133 11.97 3.29 7.38
C SER A 133 11.37 2.04 6.76
N LEU A 134 12.15 0.96 6.58
CA LEU A 134 11.63 -0.32 6.07
C LEU A 134 10.47 -0.86 6.93
N LEU A 135 10.54 -0.77 8.26
CA LEU A 135 9.47 -1.19 9.16
C LEU A 135 8.18 -0.36 8.99
N ILE A 136 8.32 0.95 8.76
CA ILE A 136 7.17 1.84 8.50
C ILE A 136 6.56 1.52 7.13
N PHE A 137 7.38 1.38 6.09
CA PHE A 137 6.92 1.00 4.75
C PHE A 137 6.24 -0.38 4.75
N GLY A 138 6.78 -1.35 5.51
CA GLY A 138 6.17 -2.66 5.71
C GLY A 138 4.79 -2.59 6.38
N HIS A 139 4.62 -1.69 7.36
CA HIS A 139 3.32 -1.47 7.98
C HIS A 139 2.32 -0.82 7.02
N VAL A 140 2.73 0.16 6.22
CA VAL A 140 1.87 0.79 5.20
C VAL A 140 1.38 -0.24 4.19
N LEU A 141 2.26 -1.15 3.75
CA LEU A 141 1.88 -2.26 2.86
C LEU A 141 0.83 -3.18 3.51
N LEU A 142 0.99 -3.50 4.79
CA LEU A 142 0.01 -4.29 5.55
C LEU A 142 -1.32 -3.54 5.70
N ALA A 143 -1.29 -2.26 6.05
CA ALA A 143 -2.49 -1.43 6.19
C ALA A 143 -3.25 -1.32 4.86
N TYR A 144 -2.51 -1.17 3.75
CA TYR A 144 -3.07 -1.21 2.40
C TYR A 144 -3.72 -2.57 2.09
N ALA A 145 -3.04 -3.68 2.38
CA ALA A 145 -3.58 -5.03 2.16
C ALA A 145 -4.87 -5.29 2.97
N VAL A 146 -4.92 -4.84 4.22
CA VAL A 146 -6.13 -4.90 5.05
C VAL A 146 -7.23 -4.03 4.46
N SER A 147 -6.93 -2.78 4.09
CA SER A 147 -7.93 -1.89 3.49
C SER A 147 -8.48 -2.43 2.17
N LEU A 148 -7.62 -2.96 1.31
CA LEU A 148 -8.00 -3.60 0.05
C LEU A 148 -8.86 -4.84 0.29
N SER A 149 -8.54 -5.65 1.31
CA SER A 149 -9.34 -6.83 1.66
C SER A 149 -10.77 -6.47 2.05
N VAL A 150 -10.94 -5.44 2.88
CA VAL A 150 -12.25 -4.98 3.32
C VAL A 150 -13.00 -4.36 2.14
N ALA A 151 -12.34 -3.54 1.33
CA ALA A 151 -12.91 -2.97 0.11
C ALA A 151 -13.44 -4.03 -0.86
N MET A 152 -12.74 -5.15 -0.99
CA MET A 152 -13.17 -6.28 -1.82
C MET A 152 -14.26 -7.14 -1.17
N ALA A 153 -14.24 -7.31 0.16
CA ALA A 153 -15.17 -8.21 0.87
C ALA A 153 -16.52 -7.55 1.20
N VAL A 154 -16.50 -6.24 1.48
CA VAL A 154 -17.62 -5.46 2.00
C VAL A 154 -18.02 -4.38 0.98
N GLU A 155 -19.31 -4.33 0.66
CA GLU A 155 -19.87 -3.36 -0.30
C GLU A 155 -20.16 -1.99 0.32
N SER A 156 -20.23 -1.93 1.65
CA SER A 156 -20.48 -0.70 2.40
C SER A 156 -19.30 0.27 2.34
N GLU A 157 -19.56 1.48 1.85
CA GLU A 157 -18.60 2.59 1.82
C GLU A 157 -18.11 2.96 3.23
N GLY A 158 -19.00 3.00 4.22
CA GLY A 158 -18.65 3.36 5.61
C GLY A 158 -17.63 2.40 6.23
N TRP A 159 -17.81 1.09 6.03
CA TRP A 159 -16.85 0.09 6.51
C TRP A 159 -15.50 0.18 5.79
N ASN A 160 -15.50 0.52 4.50
CA ASN A 160 -14.27 0.71 3.74
C ASN A 160 -13.49 1.92 4.25
N ILE A 161 -14.14 3.07 4.42
CA ILE A 161 -13.53 4.28 4.98
C ILE A 161 -13.01 4.00 6.40
N PHE A 162 -13.79 3.31 7.24
CA PHE A 162 -13.38 2.95 8.59
C PHE A 162 -12.12 2.07 8.60
N SER A 163 -12.06 1.03 7.76
CA SER A 163 -10.88 0.16 7.67
C SER A 163 -9.65 0.90 7.16
N MET A 164 -9.84 1.82 6.22
CA MET A 164 -8.79 2.61 5.61
C MET A 164 -8.20 3.61 6.60
N ILE A 165 -9.03 4.39 7.28
CA ILE A 165 -8.58 5.32 8.32
C ILE A 165 -7.99 4.55 9.50
N GLY A 166 -8.69 3.52 9.97
CA GLY A 166 -8.30 2.73 11.14
C GLY A 166 -6.95 2.06 10.98
N SER A 167 -6.69 1.42 9.84
CA SER A 167 -5.41 0.76 9.58
C SER A 167 -4.26 1.76 9.40
N MET A 168 -4.50 2.89 8.73
CA MET A 168 -3.46 3.91 8.50
C MET A 168 -3.13 4.70 9.78
N LEU A 169 -4.09 4.89 10.68
CA LEU A 169 -3.87 5.58 11.94
C LEU A 169 -2.92 4.81 12.88
N LEU A 170 -2.83 3.48 12.72
CA LEU A 170 -1.95 2.61 13.49
C LEU A 170 -0.45 2.81 13.18
N ILE A 171 -0.11 3.55 12.11
CA ILE A 171 1.29 3.94 11.83
C ILE A 171 1.90 4.68 13.03
N ASN A 172 1.17 5.60 13.64
CA ASN A 172 1.69 6.41 14.75
C ASN A 172 1.94 5.58 16.03
N PRO A 173 0.98 4.77 16.52
CA PRO A 173 1.24 3.80 17.59
C PRO A 173 2.41 2.85 17.28
N LEU A 174 2.56 2.40 16.03
CA LEU A 174 3.66 1.53 15.65
C LEU A 174 5.02 2.25 15.79
N ILE A 175 5.14 3.50 15.32
CA ILE A 175 6.36 4.29 15.51
C ILE A 175 6.70 4.42 17.00
N MET A 176 5.70 4.68 17.84
CA MET A 176 5.89 4.74 19.30
C MET A 176 6.37 3.41 19.89
N LEU A 177 5.78 2.28 19.48
CA LEU A 177 6.19 0.95 19.94
C LEU A 177 7.60 0.59 19.48
N LEU A 178 7.97 0.89 18.23
CA LEU A 178 9.32 0.67 17.73
C LEU A 178 10.36 1.48 18.52
N GLY A 179 10.02 2.72 18.90
CA GLY A 179 10.88 3.57 19.73
C GLY A 179 11.12 3.03 21.15
N GLN A 180 10.24 2.15 21.65
CA GLN A 180 10.39 1.52 22.97
C GLN A 180 11.26 0.27 22.94
N ILE A 181 11.58 -0.28 21.77
CA ILE A 181 12.39 -1.49 21.64
C ILE A 181 13.88 -1.10 21.63
N PRO A 182 14.66 -1.41 22.67
CA PRO A 182 16.07 -0.98 22.77
C PRO A 182 16.90 -1.52 21.60
N ALA A 183 16.66 -2.77 21.20
CA ALA A 183 17.32 -3.41 20.08
C ALA A 183 17.19 -2.65 18.74
N ILE A 184 16.15 -1.82 18.60
CA ILE A 184 15.93 -0.97 17.43
C ILE A 184 16.44 0.44 17.73
N ASN A 185 15.96 1.06 18.81
CA ASN A 185 16.23 2.47 19.15
C ASN A 185 17.73 2.77 19.34
N ASP A 186 18.48 1.85 19.94
CA ASP A 186 19.92 2.03 20.18
C ASP A 186 20.73 2.07 18.87
N HIS A 187 20.22 1.45 17.81
CA HIS A 187 20.87 1.38 16.50
C HIS A 187 20.33 2.41 15.51
N VAL A 188 19.26 3.15 15.82
CA VAL A 188 18.67 4.17 14.93
C VAL A 188 19.65 5.31 14.62
N LYS A 189 20.51 5.67 15.59
CA LYS A 189 21.52 6.73 15.44
C LYS A 189 22.92 6.19 15.09
N ALA A 190 23.06 4.89 14.91
CA ALA A 190 24.34 4.27 14.60
C ALA A 190 24.62 4.34 13.09
N ASP A 191 25.89 4.49 12.73
CA ASP A 191 26.38 4.52 11.34
C ASP A 191 26.52 3.11 10.74
N THR A 192 25.78 2.13 11.28
CA THR A 192 25.82 0.75 10.78
C THR A 192 24.40 0.23 10.58
N ILE A 193 24.15 -0.35 9.41
CA ILE A 193 22.89 -1.02 9.11
C ILE A 193 22.85 -2.34 9.89
N TYR A 194 22.21 -2.33 11.05
CA TYR A 194 22.02 -3.53 11.86
C TYR A 194 20.58 -4.04 11.77
N PHE A 195 20.40 -5.15 11.05
CA PHE A 195 19.14 -5.88 11.03
C PHE A 195 19.01 -6.75 12.29
N ALA A 196 18.52 -6.14 13.37
CA ALA A 196 18.21 -6.87 14.58
C ALA A 196 17.23 -8.02 14.28
N PRO A 197 17.37 -9.21 14.91
CA PRO A 197 16.44 -10.33 14.70
C PRO A 197 14.98 -9.95 14.94
N VAL A 198 14.73 -9.05 15.90
CA VAL A 198 13.41 -8.49 16.20
C VAL A 198 12.87 -7.66 15.02
N ALA A 199 13.69 -6.82 14.40
CA ALA A 199 13.28 -6.02 13.24
C ALA A 199 12.95 -6.92 12.04
N VAL A 200 13.76 -7.94 11.78
CA VAL A 200 13.50 -8.92 10.71
C VAL A 200 12.21 -9.71 11.00
N ALA A 201 11.99 -10.14 12.25
CA ALA A 201 10.78 -10.84 12.63
C ALA A 201 9.52 -9.98 12.43
N ILE A 202 9.57 -8.68 12.77
CA ILE A 202 8.45 -7.75 12.55
C ILE A 202 8.20 -7.56 11.05
N LEU A 203 9.24 -7.34 10.24
CA LEU A 203 9.10 -7.21 8.78
C LEU A 203 8.48 -8.46 8.15
N LEU A 204 8.97 -9.64 8.53
CA LEU A 204 8.43 -10.91 8.04
C LEU A 204 6.99 -11.12 8.52
N ALA A 205 6.66 -10.78 9.77
CA ALA A 205 5.30 -10.84 10.27
C ALA A 205 4.36 -9.91 9.47
N GLN A 206 4.79 -8.69 9.16
CA GLN A 206 4.01 -7.74 8.36
C GLN A 206 3.80 -8.25 6.91
N ALA A 207 4.86 -8.77 6.28
CA ALA A 207 4.80 -9.30 4.92
C ALA A 207 3.97 -10.58 4.83
N THR A 208 4.09 -11.49 5.80
CA THR A 208 3.28 -12.72 5.83
C THR A 208 1.81 -12.40 6.10
N LEU A 209 1.52 -11.50 7.04
CA LEU A 209 0.14 -11.12 7.36
C LEU A 209 -0.54 -10.42 6.19
N SER A 210 0.16 -9.56 5.44
CA SER A 210 -0.41 -8.92 4.25
C SER A 210 -0.81 -9.94 3.18
N VAL A 211 0.05 -10.94 2.92
CA VAL A 211 -0.26 -12.04 1.98
C VAL A 211 -1.41 -12.90 2.48
N VAL A 212 -1.42 -13.26 3.77
CA VAL A 212 -2.48 -14.09 4.38
C VAL A 212 -3.83 -13.38 4.30
N VAL A 213 -3.89 -12.07 4.58
CA VAL A 213 -5.13 -11.29 4.51
C VAL A 213 -5.67 -11.23 3.08
N LEU A 214 -4.81 -10.98 2.08
CA LEU A 214 -5.23 -10.99 0.68
C LEU A 214 -5.70 -12.39 0.23
N ALA A 215 -4.98 -13.45 0.61
CA ALA A 215 -5.33 -14.83 0.28
C ALA A 215 -6.65 -15.27 0.95
N ALA A 216 -6.85 -14.93 2.22
CA ALA A 216 -8.08 -15.19 2.96
C ALA A 216 -9.27 -14.50 2.29
N THR A 217 -9.08 -13.27 1.81
CA THR A 217 -10.12 -12.52 1.09
C THR A 217 -10.50 -13.21 -0.21
N GLY A 218 -9.50 -13.65 -0.99
CA GLY A 218 -9.73 -14.42 -2.21
C GLY A 218 -10.48 -15.72 -1.94
N TRP A 219 -10.13 -16.42 -0.86
CA TRP A 219 -10.81 -17.64 -0.44
C TRP A 219 -12.28 -17.41 -0.04
N VAL A 220 -12.56 -16.35 0.72
CA VAL A 220 -13.93 -15.96 1.10
C VAL A 220 -14.72 -15.54 -0.13
N HIS A 221 -14.12 -14.80 -1.07
CA HIS A 221 -14.77 -14.39 -2.31
C HIS A 221 -15.14 -15.61 -3.19
N CYS A 222 -14.23 -16.58 -3.33
CA CYS A 222 -14.49 -17.84 -4.05
C CYS A 222 -15.57 -18.71 -3.40
N ARG A 223 -15.86 -18.53 -2.10
CA ARG A 223 -16.92 -19.27 -1.38
C ARG A 223 -18.29 -18.61 -1.45
N LYS A 224 -18.38 -17.32 -1.79
CA LYS A 224 -19.69 -16.67 -1.97
C LYS A 224 -20.36 -17.27 -3.21
N LYS A 225 -21.49 -17.96 -3.00
CA LYS A 225 -22.43 -18.37 -4.06
C LYS A 225 -23.28 -17.19 -4.55
N SER A 226 -22.67 -16.03 -4.81
CA SER A 226 -23.32 -14.96 -5.58
C SER A 226 -22.47 -14.83 -6.82
N PHE A 227 -22.83 -15.44 -7.95
CA PHE A 227 -23.99 -15.07 -8.75
C PHE A 227 -24.60 -16.30 -9.43
N TYR A 228 -25.85 -16.63 -9.07
CA TYR A 228 -26.91 -16.93 -10.04
C TYR A 228 -27.91 -15.78 -9.95
#